data_AF-C5FTD8-F1
#
_entry.id   AF-C5FTD8-F1
#
_cell.length_a   1.000
_cell.length_b   1.000
_cell.length_c   1.000
_cell.angle_alpha   90.00
_cell.angle_beta   90.00
_cell.angle_gamma   90.00
#
_symmetry.space_group_name_H-M   'P 1'
#
loop_
_entity.id
_entity.type
_entity.pdbx_description
1 polymer ?
#
loop_
_entity_poly.entity_id
_entity_poly.type
_entity_poly.pdbx_seq_one_letter_code
_entity_poly.pdbx_strand_id
1 'polypeptide(L)'
;MDTLNLHSASEYLNNLLLARGLLRNGKRIDFANPGSAPDGVDDTMTQIINLVHDLVTRRDREAEQRENLATTVKNLRKTEAKQTLQMEQLESKTKDLSRSIALAEGQETAFKSTIRNADITIRGLKDQMQRMKSSIQQIRTQCATDIRKRDLELQKLKTHLTDRQRGKRDGLGVMTITIQPPPKTNTSSRRAHEGVNHVETPGYSLKKDTSEYLTQLCQNLSDENDALIQLSRDTIQTLKELQGLTDAGDEEAERTAGKEDNVDATLSRHEVLSREMDSALEQLRALLTNPSFVPLEEVEIRDSEIARLRDGWEKMELRWQEAVSMMDGWHKRISHGSGSMNFDELKLGMSFTTDSSIQKDTGSTANMSVDQSESEDSALSSRRVSNESSVRQKRLFDIGPSGPTKDQALPAKPSGGEKAAPQRSDANDIRQKRRKLQRNRPN
;
A
#
# COMPACT_ATOMS: atom_id res chain seq x y z
N MET A 1 43.82 29.21 -80.87
CA MET A 1 43.17 28.02 -80.28
C MET A 1 43.28 26.90 -81.31
N ASP A 2 44.02 25.84 -81.02
CA ASP A 2 44.29 24.78 -82.00
C ASP A 2 43.03 23.96 -82.28
N THR A 3 42.57 23.97 -83.52
CA THR A 3 41.33 23.31 -83.97
C THR A 3 41.34 21.79 -83.73
N LEU A 4 42.52 21.17 -83.76
CA LEU A 4 42.75 19.75 -83.42
C LEU A 4 42.42 19.42 -81.95
N ASN A 5 42.71 20.33 -81.02
CA ASN A 5 42.40 20.15 -79.61
C ASN A 5 40.89 20.25 -79.36
N LEU A 6 40.18 21.13 -80.08
CA LEU A 6 38.72 21.22 -80.01
C LEU A 6 38.02 19.98 -80.58
N HIS A 7 38.50 19.44 -81.70
CA HIS A 7 37.90 18.25 -82.31
C HIS A 7 38.06 17.00 -81.42
N SER A 8 39.25 16.84 -80.82
CA SER A 8 39.52 15.77 -79.85
C SER A 8 38.65 15.89 -78.59
N ALA A 9 38.47 17.13 -78.09
CA ALA A 9 37.58 17.38 -76.95
C ALA A 9 36.10 17.13 -77.27
N SER A 10 35.65 17.48 -78.49
CA SER A 10 34.31 17.20 -79.00
C SER A 10 34.05 15.69 -79.08
N GLU A 11 35.01 14.91 -79.58
CA GLU A 11 34.88 13.45 -79.63
C GLU A 11 34.87 12.81 -78.23
N TYR A 12 35.72 13.30 -77.32
CA TYR A 12 35.70 12.87 -75.91
C TYR A 12 34.36 13.15 -75.24
N LEU A 13 33.79 14.34 -75.41
CA LEU A 13 32.48 14.70 -74.88
C LEU A 13 31.38 13.82 -75.46
N ASN A 14 31.38 13.58 -76.78
CA ASN A 14 30.40 12.70 -77.41
C ASN A 14 30.47 11.26 -76.87
N ASN A 15 31.68 10.72 -76.67
CA ASN A 15 31.85 9.39 -76.05
C ASN A 15 31.31 9.34 -74.62
N LEU A 16 31.53 10.41 -73.84
CA LEU A 16 31.03 10.51 -72.47
C LEU A 16 29.49 10.63 -72.42
N LEU A 17 28.92 11.45 -73.28
CA LEU A 17 27.47 11.65 -73.39
C LEU A 17 26.76 10.38 -73.87
N LEU A 18 27.38 9.64 -74.80
CA LEU A 18 26.90 8.34 -75.26
C LEU A 18 26.91 7.31 -74.14
N ALA A 19 28.02 7.19 -73.40
CA ALA A 19 28.14 6.26 -72.26
C ALA A 19 27.14 6.58 -71.13
N ARG A 20 26.72 7.84 -71.00
CA ARG A 20 25.72 8.30 -70.02
C ARG A 20 24.28 8.28 -70.56
N GLY A 21 24.08 7.89 -71.81
CA GLY A 21 22.77 7.76 -72.46
C GLY A 21 22.08 9.09 -72.75
N LEU A 22 22.83 10.19 -72.88
CA LEU A 22 22.29 11.55 -73.03
C LEU A 22 22.13 11.98 -74.50
N LEU A 23 22.65 11.19 -75.45
CA LEU A 23 22.46 11.43 -76.88
C LEU A 23 21.14 10.80 -77.33
N ARG A 24 20.13 11.63 -77.60
CA ARG A 24 18.75 11.18 -77.94
C ARG A 24 18.67 10.17 -79.09
N ASN A 25 19.60 10.21 -80.04
CA ASN A 25 19.61 9.35 -81.24
C ASN A 25 20.99 8.74 -81.56
N GLY A 26 21.96 8.81 -80.64
CA GLY A 26 23.37 8.45 -80.92
C GLY A 26 24.09 9.37 -81.92
N LYS A 27 23.40 10.40 -82.45
CA LYS A 27 24.00 11.44 -83.28
C LYS A 27 25.01 12.25 -82.45
N ARG A 28 26.24 12.36 -82.97
CA ARG A 28 27.31 13.16 -82.37
C ARG A 28 27.00 14.63 -82.57
N ILE A 29 27.27 15.45 -81.55
CA ILE A 29 27.14 16.90 -81.60
C ILE A 29 28.52 17.48 -81.92
N ASP A 30 28.64 18.33 -82.94
CA ASP A 30 29.91 18.99 -83.24
C ASP A 30 30.11 20.25 -82.38
N PHE A 31 30.87 20.10 -81.29
CA PHE A 31 31.22 21.19 -80.39
C PHE A 31 32.40 22.05 -80.91
N ALA A 32 33.17 21.55 -81.89
CA ALA A 32 34.38 22.21 -82.36
C ALA A 32 34.09 23.27 -83.42
N ASN A 33 33.08 23.03 -84.27
CA ASN A 33 32.68 23.97 -85.31
C ASN A 33 31.16 23.92 -85.58
N PRO A 34 30.33 24.61 -84.79
CA PRO A 34 28.87 24.47 -84.84
C PRO A 34 28.25 24.90 -86.19
N GLY A 35 28.97 25.65 -87.03
CA GLY A 35 28.55 26.00 -88.39
C GLY A 35 28.88 24.99 -89.48
N SER A 36 29.61 23.92 -89.16
CA SER A 36 29.96 22.85 -90.12
C SER A 36 28.93 21.70 -90.15
N ALA A 37 27.95 21.71 -89.24
CA ALA A 37 26.89 20.72 -89.20
C ALA A 37 25.88 20.95 -90.34
N PRO A 38 25.34 19.88 -90.97
CA PRO A 38 24.43 19.99 -92.11
C PRO A 38 23.11 20.72 -91.80
N ASP A 39 22.76 20.81 -90.52
CA ASP A 39 21.51 21.38 -90.01
C ASP A 39 21.67 22.87 -89.57
N GLY A 40 22.87 23.43 -89.69
CA GLY A 40 23.17 24.84 -89.35
C GLY A 40 23.58 25.08 -87.89
N VAL A 41 24.08 26.31 -87.63
CA VAL A 41 24.59 26.74 -86.32
C VAL A 41 23.50 26.70 -85.24
N ASP A 42 22.30 27.17 -85.60
CA ASP A 42 21.19 27.33 -84.65
C ASP A 42 20.64 25.99 -84.17
N ASP A 43 20.58 24.96 -85.03
CA ASP A 43 20.13 23.62 -84.66
C ASP A 43 21.15 22.91 -83.74
N THR A 44 22.44 23.04 -84.06
CA THR A 44 23.52 22.47 -83.23
C THR A 44 23.54 23.14 -81.86
N MET A 45 23.38 24.47 -81.80
CA MET A 45 23.28 25.22 -80.55
C MET A 45 22.02 24.83 -79.75
N THR A 46 20.89 24.62 -80.40
CA THR A 46 19.65 24.17 -79.76
C THR A 46 19.80 22.76 -79.16
N GLN A 47 20.50 21.84 -79.84
CA GLN A 47 20.82 20.53 -79.29
C GLN A 47 21.71 20.62 -78.04
N ILE A 48 22.71 21.49 -78.04
CA ILE A 48 23.59 21.73 -76.89
C ILE A 48 22.78 22.31 -75.71
N ILE A 49 21.91 23.28 -75.97
CA ILE A 49 21.06 23.89 -74.92
C ILE A 49 20.12 22.84 -74.31
N ASN A 50 19.47 22.02 -75.13
CA ASN A 50 18.59 20.95 -74.65
C ASN A 50 19.36 19.90 -73.85
N LEU A 51 20.58 19.55 -74.26
CA LEU A 51 21.45 18.63 -73.53
C LEU A 51 21.81 19.19 -72.15
N VAL A 52 22.22 20.46 -72.09
CA VAL A 52 22.56 21.12 -70.82
C VAL A 52 21.32 21.21 -69.93
N HIS A 53 20.16 21.54 -70.48
CA HIS A 53 18.90 21.56 -69.75
C HIS A 53 18.55 20.17 -69.19
N ASP A 54 18.64 19.11 -70.00
CA ASP A 54 18.39 17.73 -69.57
C ASP A 54 19.38 17.30 -68.47
N LEU A 55 20.65 17.69 -68.57
CA LEU A 55 21.68 17.44 -67.55
C LEU A 55 21.40 18.16 -66.23
N VAL A 56 21.07 19.46 -66.29
CA VAL A 56 20.73 20.26 -65.11
C VAL A 56 19.48 19.69 -64.45
N THR A 57 18.42 19.44 -65.22
CA THR A 57 17.16 18.91 -64.69
C THR A 57 17.34 17.50 -64.09
N ARG A 58 18.15 16.64 -64.72
CA ARG A 58 18.47 15.33 -64.16
C ARG A 58 19.29 15.45 -62.88
N ARG A 59 20.29 16.32 -62.84
CA ARG A 59 21.11 16.57 -61.64
C ARG A 59 20.24 17.07 -60.50
N ASP A 60 19.32 18.00 -60.77
CA ASP A 60 18.42 18.57 -59.77
C ASP A 60 17.47 17.49 -59.22
N ARG A 61 16.86 16.67 -60.09
CA ARG A 61 16.06 15.51 -59.66
C ARG A 61 16.85 14.50 -58.83
N GLU A 62 18.07 14.16 -59.25
CA GLU A 62 18.92 13.25 -58.50
C GLU A 62 19.36 13.85 -57.15
N ALA A 63 19.57 15.17 -57.07
CA ALA A 63 19.88 15.87 -55.82
C ALA A 63 18.68 15.83 -54.86
N GLU A 64 17.48 16.14 -55.35
CA GLU A 64 16.24 16.08 -54.57
C GLU A 64 15.95 14.64 -54.09
N GLN A 65 16.15 13.63 -54.94
CA GLN A 65 16.03 12.23 -54.54
C GLN A 65 17.03 11.83 -53.45
N ARG A 66 18.29 12.26 -53.55
CA ARG A 66 19.30 12.00 -52.51
C ARG A 66 18.94 12.69 -51.21
N GLU A 67 18.41 13.91 -51.26
CA GLU A 67 17.92 14.62 -50.07
C GLU A 67 16.71 13.92 -49.44
N ASN A 68 15.74 13.50 -50.24
CA ASN A 68 14.57 12.74 -49.78
C ASN A 68 14.95 11.39 -49.14
N LEU A 69 15.93 10.69 -49.70
CA LEU A 69 16.48 9.47 -49.09
C LEU A 69 17.23 9.78 -47.79
N ALA A 70 18.05 10.83 -47.76
CA ALA A 70 18.79 11.23 -46.57
C ALA A 70 17.86 11.62 -45.41
N THR A 71 16.79 12.37 -45.70
CA THR A 71 15.76 12.74 -44.72
C THR A 71 15.01 11.50 -44.23
N THR A 72 14.65 10.57 -45.11
CA THR A 72 14.00 9.30 -44.73
C THR A 72 14.90 8.46 -43.83
N VAL A 73 16.18 8.30 -44.15
CA VAL A 73 17.15 7.56 -43.31
C VAL A 73 17.32 8.23 -41.95
N LYS A 74 17.39 9.57 -41.90
CA LYS A 74 17.47 10.31 -40.64
C LYS A 74 16.21 10.10 -39.79
N ASN A 75 15.03 10.13 -40.41
CA ASN A 75 13.76 9.88 -39.73
C ASN A 75 13.68 8.43 -39.22
N LEU A 76 14.07 7.45 -40.02
CA LEU A 76 14.12 6.04 -39.62
C LEU A 76 15.04 5.81 -38.43
N ARG A 77 16.26 6.39 -38.45
CA ARG A 77 17.18 6.32 -37.30
C ARG A 77 16.61 6.97 -36.05
N LYS A 78 15.91 8.11 -36.19
CA LYS A 78 15.24 8.77 -35.07
C LYS A 78 14.11 7.91 -34.51
N THR A 79 13.32 7.27 -35.36
CA THR A 79 12.23 6.38 -34.92
C THR A 79 12.76 5.10 -34.29
N GLU A 80 13.84 4.53 -34.83
CA GLU A 80 14.53 3.36 -34.28
C GLU A 80 15.06 3.67 -32.88
N ALA A 81 15.79 4.77 -32.70
CA ALA A 81 16.28 5.20 -31.39
C ALA A 81 15.13 5.39 -30.37
N LYS A 82 13.99 5.96 -30.79
CA LYS A 82 12.81 6.11 -29.94
C LYS A 82 12.20 4.75 -29.57
N GLN A 83 12.12 3.81 -30.52
CA GLN A 83 11.60 2.46 -30.27
C GLN A 83 12.50 1.68 -29.32
N THR A 84 13.83 1.77 -29.45
CA THR A 84 14.79 1.13 -28.54
C THR A 84 14.61 1.61 -27.10
N LEU A 85 14.45 2.93 -26.90
CA LEU A 85 14.18 3.49 -25.57
C LEU A 85 12.84 3.00 -25.00
N GLN A 86 11.81 2.88 -25.84
CA GLN A 86 10.51 2.34 -25.41
C GLN A 86 10.61 0.85 -25.04
N MET A 87 11.38 0.06 -25.79
CA MET A 87 11.64 -1.34 -25.44
C MET A 87 12.37 -1.45 -24.10
N GLU A 88 13.41 -0.67 -23.86
CA GLU A 88 14.14 -0.67 -22.59
C GLU A 88 13.24 -0.29 -21.40
N GLN A 89 12.39 0.73 -21.57
CA GLN A 89 11.41 1.12 -20.55
C GLN A 89 10.39 0.01 -20.27
N LEU A 90 9.89 -0.66 -21.31
CA LEU A 90 8.96 -1.78 -21.14
C LEU A 90 9.62 -3.00 -20.50
N GLU A 91 10.88 -3.28 -20.86
CA GLU A 91 11.66 -4.37 -20.26
C GLU A 91 11.92 -4.12 -18.77
N SER A 92 12.30 -2.90 -18.41
CA SER A 92 12.48 -2.48 -17.02
C SER A 92 11.19 -2.65 -16.21
N LYS A 93 10.06 -2.14 -16.73
CA LYS A 93 8.73 -2.32 -16.10
C LYS A 93 8.34 -3.80 -15.98
N THR A 94 8.68 -4.62 -16.96
CA THR A 94 8.39 -6.05 -16.93
C THR A 94 9.19 -6.75 -15.83
N LYS A 95 10.48 -6.40 -15.68
CA LYS A 95 11.32 -6.90 -14.57
C LYS A 95 10.79 -6.46 -13.21
N ASP A 96 10.34 -5.21 -13.08
CA ASP A 96 9.74 -4.69 -11.85
C ASP A 96 8.44 -5.42 -11.48
N LEU A 97 7.54 -5.59 -12.45
CA LEU A 97 6.30 -6.34 -12.25
C LEU A 97 6.58 -7.80 -11.91
N SER A 98 7.56 -8.44 -12.55
CA SER A 98 7.97 -9.80 -12.23
C SER A 98 8.49 -9.93 -10.80
N ARG A 99 9.26 -8.95 -10.30
CA ARG A 99 9.70 -8.92 -8.89
C ARG A 99 8.53 -8.73 -7.94
N SER A 100 7.61 -7.82 -8.26
CA SER A 100 6.40 -7.57 -7.48
C SER A 100 5.51 -8.83 -7.36
N ILE A 101 5.34 -9.56 -8.47
CA ILE A 101 4.61 -10.84 -8.47
C ILE A 101 5.30 -11.86 -7.56
N ALA A 102 6.62 -12.02 -7.65
CA ALA A 102 7.35 -12.98 -6.81
C ALA A 102 7.21 -12.66 -5.31
N LEU A 103 7.22 -11.37 -4.93
CA LEU A 103 6.97 -10.93 -3.56
C LEU A 103 5.55 -11.25 -3.10
N ALA A 104 4.55 -10.96 -3.94
CA ALA A 104 3.15 -11.24 -3.64
C ALA A 104 2.88 -12.75 -3.50
N GLU A 105 3.47 -13.57 -4.37
CA GLU A 105 3.42 -15.04 -4.27
C GLU A 105 4.08 -15.53 -2.98
N GLY A 106 5.23 -14.97 -2.61
CA GLY A 106 5.88 -15.25 -1.33
C GLY A 106 4.96 -14.97 -0.14
N GLN A 107 4.32 -13.80 -0.12
CA GLN A 107 3.34 -13.45 0.92
C GLN A 107 2.12 -14.39 0.93
N GLU A 108 1.60 -14.77 -0.24
CA GLU A 108 0.49 -15.72 -0.35
C GLU A 108 0.86 -17.08 0.28
N THR A 109 2.07 -17.58 0.01
CA THR A 109 2.52 -18.86 0.60
C THR A 109 2.67 -18.76 2.12
N ALA A 110 3.16 -17.63 2.64
CA ALA A 110 3.24 -17.38 4.07
C ALA A 110 1.84 -17.35 4.72
N PHE A 111 0.89 -16.59 4.16
CA PHE A 111 -0.48 -16.55 4.67
C PHE A 111 -1.21 -17.89 4.57
N LYS A 112 -0.97 -18.68 3.53
CA LYS A 112 -1.50 -20.05 3.45
C LYS A 112 -0.95 -20.93 4.57
N SER A 113 0.31 -20.76 4.96
CA SER A 113 0.92 -21.47 6.09
C SER A 113 0.28 -21.05 7.42
N THR A 114 0.12 -19.75 7.66
CA THR A 114 -0.49 -19.24 8.89
C THR A 114 -1.94 -19.67 9.03
N ILE A 115 -2.72 -19.66 7.95
CA ILE A 115 -4.11 -20.17 7.93
C ILE A 115 -4.15 -21.66 8.30
N ARG A 116 -3.27 -22.49 7.72
CA ARG A 116 -3.22 -23.92 8.05
C ARG A 116 -2.87 -24.15 9.51
N ASN A 117 -1.93 -23.38 10.06
CA ASN A 117 -1.56 -23.47 11.46
C ASN A 117 -2.73 -23.06 12.36
N ALA A 118 -3.44 -21.98 12.02
CA ALA A 118 -4.65 -21.57 12.73
C ALA A 118 -5.77 -22.62 12.64
N ASP A 119 -5.95 -23.29 11.50
CA ASP A 119 -6.90 -24.38 11.36
C ASP A 119 -6.58 -25.57 12.27
N ILE A 120 -5.29 -25.90 12.43
CA ILE A 120 -4.83 -26.96 13.34
C ILE A 120 -5.12 -26.57 14.79
N THR A 121 -4.83 -25.33 15.20
CA THR A 121 -5.11 -24.87 16.57
C THR A 121 -6.62 -24.85 16.85
N ILE A 122 -7.44 -24.39 15.91
CA ILE A 122 -8.91 -24.42 16.02
C ILE A 122 -9.41 -25.85 16.19
N ARG A 123 -8.88 -26.81 15.44
CA ARG A 123 -9.23 -28.24 15.59
C ARG A 123 -8.85 -28.75 16.98
N GLY A 124 -7.64 -28.44 17.45
CA GLY A 124 -7.18 -28.81 18.79
C GLY A 124 -8.06 -28.25 19.90
N LEU A 125 -8.45 -26.97 19.81
CA LEU A 125 -9.36 -26.33 20.76
C LEU A 125 -10.77 -26.95 20.74
N LYS A 126 -11.30 -27.29 19.56
CA LYS A 126 -12.58 -28.00 19.44
C LYS A 126 -12.55 -29.37 20.11
N ASP A 127 -11.46 -30.12 19.97
CA ASP A 127 -11.30 -31.42 20.63
C ASP A 127 -11.21 -31.28 22.15
N GLN A 128 -10.47 -30.28 22.65
CA GLN A 128 -10.42 -29.97 24.09
C GLN A 128 -11.79 -29.58 24.64
N MET A 129 -12.52 -28.71 23.94
CA MET A 129 -13.89 -28.32 24.30
C MET A 129 -14.80 -29.55 24.37
N GLN A 130 -14.72 -30.46 23.40
CA GLN A 130 -15.54 -31.67 23.38
C GLN A 130 -15.20 -32.61 24.54
N ARG A 131 -13.92 -32.78 24.87
CA ARG A 131 -13.48 -33.52 26.07
C ARG A 131 -14.03 -32.89 27.35
N MET A 132 -13.91 -31.58 27.50
CA MET A 132 -14.44 -30.86 28.67
C MET A 132 -15.96 -31.00 28.79
N LYS A 133 -16.70 -30.90 27.68
CA LYS A 133 -18.14 -31.14 27.65
C LYS A 133 -18.49 -32.55 28.12
N SER A 134 -17.74 -33.56 27.67
CA SER A 134 -17.95 -34.95 28.12
C SER A 134 -17.66 -35.13 29.61
N SER A 135 -16.58 -34.51 30.13
CA SER A 135 -16.24 -34.52 31.56
C SER A 135 -17.33 -33.87 32.42
N ILE A 136 -17.86 -32.71 32.01
CA ILE A 136 -18.97 -32.04 32.71
C ILE A 136 -20.21 -32.95 32.75
N GLN A 137 -20.53 -33.65 31.65
CA GLN A 137 -21.65 -34.59 31.64
C GLN A 137 -21.41 -35.75 32.60
N GLN A 138 -20.21 -36.32 32.63
CA GLN A 138 -19.84 -37.36 33.60
C GLN A 138 -19.99 -36.87 35.04
N ILE A 139 -19.47 -35.69 35.37
CA ILE A 139 -19.61 -35.08 36.71
C ILE A 139 -21.09 -34.88 37.06
N ARG A 140 -21.91 -34.36 36.14
CA ARG A 140 -23.36 -34.20 36.38
C ARG A 140 -24.04 -35.54 36.67
N THR A 141 -23.72 -36.58 35.90
CA THR A 141 -24.26 -37.92 36.13
C THR A 141 -23.82 -38.47 37.48
N GLN A 142 -22.53 -38.32 37.84
CA GLN A 142 -21.97 -38.75 39.11
C GLN A 142 -22.65 -38.03 40.29
N CYS A 143 -22.75 -36.70 40.24
CA CYS A 143 -23.46 -35.90 41.24
C CYS A 143 -24.92 -36.35 41.40
N ALA A 144 -25.62 -36.63 40.30
CA ALA A 144 -26.99 -37.14 40.36
C ALA A 144 -27.07 -38.53 41.01
N THR A 145 -26.08 -39.41 40.80
CA THR A 145 -26.02 -40.70 41.49
C THR A 145 -25.73 -40.55 42.99
N ASP A 146 -24.84 -39.63 43.37
CA ASP A 146 -24.46 -39.41 44.77
C ASP A 146 -25.59 -38.75 45.56
N ILE A 147 -26.36 -37.85 44.94
CA ILE A 147 -27.61 -37.32 45.53
C ILE A 147 -28.59 -38.47 45.81
N ARG A 148 -28.85 -39.34 44.83
CA ARG A 148 -29.76 -40.50 45.03
C ARG A 148 -29.29 -41.44 46.14
N LYS A 149 -27.97 -41.71 46.24
CA LYS A 149 -27.42 -42.53 47.32
C LYS A 149 -27.64 -41.87 48.69
N ARG A 150 -27.34 -40.58 48.80
CA ARG A 150 -27.60 -39.79 50.02
C ARG A 150 -29.08 -39.78 50.39
N ASP A 151 -29.97 -39.61 49.42
CA ASP A 151 -31.42 -39.63 49.66
C ASP A 151 -31.89 -41.00 50.19
N LEU A 152 -31.35 -42.11 49.66
CA LEU A 152 -31.65 -43.45 50.16
C LEU A 152 -31.15 -43.67 51.59
N GLU A 153 -29.95 -43.20 51.93
CA GLU A 153 -29.41 -43.28 53.30
C GLU A 153 -30.22 -42.42 54.27
N LEU A 154 -30.56 -41.18 53.88
CA LEU A 154 -31.44 -40.31 54.64
C LEU A 154 -32.80 -40.96 54.87
N GLN A 155 -33.36 -41.62 53.87
CA GLN A 155 -34.63 -42.35 54.01
C GLN A 155 -34.51 -43.51 55.00
N LYS A 156 -33.43 -44.30 54.96
CA LYS A 156 -33.15 -45.38 55.94
C LYS A 156 -33.02 -44.86 57.37
N LEU A 157 -32.29 -43.77 57.56
CA LEU A 157 -32.13 -43.12 58.87
C LEU A 157 -33.47 -42.59 59.38
N LYS A 158 -34.27 -41.97 58.50
CA LYS A 158 -35.62 -41.50 58.83
C LYS A 158 -36.52 -42.66 59.25
N THR A 159 -36.53 -43.78 58.53
CA THR A 159 -37.32 -44.96 58.91
C THR A 159 -36.91 -45.51 60.27
N HIS A 160 -35.60 -45.60 60.53
CA HIS A 160 -35.09 -46.09 61.81
C HIS A 160 -35.49 -45.16 62.98
N LEU A 161 -35.46 -43.84 62.76
CA LEU A 161 -35.91 -42.87 63.75
C LEU A 161 -37.42 -42.96 64.00
N THR A 162 -38.24 -43.10 62.95
CA THR A 162 -39.68 -43.27 63.09
C THR A 162 -40.07 -44.59 63.76
N ASP A 163 -39.36 -45.69 63.47
CA ASP A 163 -39.59 -46.99 64.12
C ASP A 163 -39.25 -46.94 65.62
N ARG A 164 -38.17 -46.23 65.97
CA ARG A 164 -37.78 -45.95 67.37
C ARG A 164 -38.84 -45.11 68.10
N GLN A 165 -39.42 -44.11 67.43
CA GLN A 165 -40.45 -43.24 68.02
C GLN A 165 -41.81 -43.95 68.15
N ARG A 166 -42.09 -44.94 67.30
CA ARG A 166 -43.33 -45.74 67.32
C ARG A 166 -43.27 -46.95 68.26
N GLY A 167 -42.20 -47.09 69.05
CA GLY A 167 -42.08 -48.08 70.12
C GLY A 167 -41.77 -49.51 69.64
N LYS A 168 -41.39 -49.72 68.38
CA LYS A 168 -40.97 -51.04 67.90
C LYS A 168 -39.50 -51.27 68.31
N ARG A 169 -39.33 -51.83 69.50
CA ARG A 169 -38.03 -52.05 70.13
C ARG A 169 -37.46 -53.40 69.71
N ASP A 170 -37.13 -53.57 68.43
CA ASP A 170 -36.30 -54.71 68.02
C ASP A 170 -34.88 -54.51 68.59
N GLY A 171 -34.47 -55.46 69.43
CA GLY A 171 -33.41 -55.30 70.42
C GLY A 171 -32.05 -54.97 69.82
N LEU A 172 -31.56 -53.77 70.12
CA LEU A 172 -30.15 -53.52 70.44
C LEU A 172 -30.09 -52.33 71.41
N GLY A 173 -29.31 -52.49 72.48
CA GLY A 173 -29.29 -51.61 73.64
C GLY A 173 -29.06 -50.14 73.28
N VAL A 174 -29.83 -49.27 73.93
CA VAL A 174 -29.56 -47.83 74.01
C VAL A 174 -28.21 -47.67 74.69
N MET A 175 -27.14 -47.50 73.91
CA MET A 175 -25.84 -47.09 74.45
C MET A 175 -25.86 -45.56 74.52
N THR A 176 -26.35 -45.03 75.64
CA THR A 176 -26.20 -43.62 76.00
C THR A 176 -24.72 -43.38 76.27
N ILE A 177 -24.00 -42.76 75.32
CA ILE A 177 -22.64 -42.27 75.57
C ILE A 177 -22.77 -40.94 76.31
N THR A 178 -22.68 -40.99 77.63
CA THR A 178 -22.50 -39.81 78.48
C THR A 178 -21.03 -39.40 78.40
N ILE A 179 -20.74 -38.32 77.65
CA ILE A 179 -19.39 -37.75 77.58
C ILE A 179 -19.15 -36.95 78.88
N GLN A 180 -18.37 -37.52 79.80
CA GLN A 180 -17.84 -36.79 80.96
C GLN A 180 -16.53 -36.10 80.55
N PRO A 181 -16.37 -34.77 80.77
CA PRO A 181 -15.13 -34.07 80.51
C PRO A 181 -14.05 -34.52 81.53
N PRO A 182 -12.79 -34.75 81.10
CA PRO A 182 -11.76 -35.27 82.00
C PRO A 182 -11.26 -34.21 83.00
N PRO A 183 -11.00 -34.59 84.27
CA PRO A 183 -10.36 -33.72 85.24
C PRO A 183 -8.86 -33.57 84.95
N LYS A 184 -8.35 -32.35 85.19
CA LYS A 184 -6.93 -32.00 85.11
C LYS A 184 -6.19 -32.57 86.32
N THR A 185 -5.23 -33.49 86.13
CA THR A 185 -4.11 -33.65 87.07
C THR A 185 -2.82 -34.06 86.34
N ASN A 186 -1.73 -33.49 86.82
CA ASN A 186 -0.39 -33.60 86.28
C ASN A 186 0.38 -34.79 86.89
N THR A 187 1.26 -35.34 86.06
CA THR A 187 2.52 -36.04 86.37
C THR A 187 2.51 -37.53 86.79
N SER A 188 3.28 -38.29 85.99
CA SER A 188 4.28 -39.29 86.38
C SER A 188 3.95 -40.79 86.34
N SER A 189 4.69 -41.45 85.43
CA SER A 189 5.27 -42.80 85.51
C SER A 189 4.43 -44.02 85.11
N ARG A 190 4.75 -44.51 83.89
CA ARG A 190 5.01 -45.92 83.51
C ARG A 190 4.27 -47.01 84.31
N ARG A 191 3.33 -47.71 83.65
CA ARG A 191 3.57 -48.95 82.88
C ARG A 191 2.26 -49.45 82.24
N ALA A 192 2.40 -49.86 80.97
CA ALA A 192 1.61 -50.86 80.26
C ALA A 192 0.08 -50.66 80.21
N HIS A 193 -0.36 -49.93 79.20
CA HIS A 193 -1.48 -50.40 78.40
C HIS A 193 -1.17 -50.13 76.93
N GLU A 194 -1.11 -51.20 76.14
CA GLU A 194 -1.00 -51.17 74.68
C GLU A 194 -2.15 -50.35 74.08
N GLY A 195 -1.78 -49.53 73.09
CA GLY A 195 -2.72 -48.79 72.26
C GLY A 195 -2.70 -47.30 72.59
N VAL A 196 -2.55 -46.50 71.52
CA VAL A 196 -2.72 -45.03 71.46
C VAL A 196 -1.42 -44.22 71.54
N ASN A 197 -0.97 -43.87 70.32
CA ASN A 197 -0.31 -42.62 69.92
C ASN A 197 1.20 -42.48 70.12
N HIS A 198 1.95 -43.26 69.33
CA HIS A 198 3.18 -42.73 68.76
C HIS A 198 2.79 -41.74 67.65
N VAL A 199 2.87 -40.43 67.90
CA VAL A 199 2.80 -39.37 66.86
C VAL A 199 4.14 -39.33 66.10
N GLU A 200 4.64 -40.48 65.71
CA GLU A 200 5.67 -40.64 64.69
C GLU A 200 5.33 -41.92 63.94
N THR A 201 4.40 -41.79 62.99
CA THR A 201 4.20 -42.80 61.97
C THR A 201 5.50 -42.89 61.16
N PRO A 202 6.11 -44.08 60.97
CA PRO A 202 7.34 -44.20 60.19
C PRO A 202 7.00 -43.92 58.73
N GLY A 203 7.21 -42.66 58.30
CA GLY A 203 6.87 -42.17 56.96
C GLY A 203 6.08 -40.86 56.93
N TYR A 204 5.56 -40.40 58.07
CA TYR A 204 4.81 -39.15 58.19
C TYR A 204 5.32 -38.37 59.41
N SER A 205 6.14 -37.35 59.12
CA SER A 205 6.75 -36.46 60.11
C SER A 205 6.36 -35.04 59.76
N LEU A 206 6.00 -34.22 60.76
CA LEU A 206 5.72 -32.79 60.56
C LEU A 206 6.85 -32.08 59.79
N LYS A 207 8.10 -32.53 59.94
CA LYS A 207 9.24 -32.00 59.17
C LYS A 207 9.11 -32.27 57.66
N LYS A 208 8.59 -33.45 57.29
CA LYS A 208 8.32 -33.82 55.90
C LYS A 208 7.23 -32.91 55.33
N ASP A 209 6.12 -32.75 56.05
CA ASP A 209 5.01 -31.88 55.64
C ASP A 209 5.44 -30.41 55.53
N THR A 210 6.23 -29.88 56.46
CA THR A 210 6.77 -28.52 56.36
C THR A 210 7.74 -28.39 55.18
N SER A 211 8.57 -29.40 54.91
CA SER A 211 9.47 -29.37 53.75
C SER A 211 8.70 -29.48 52.43
N GLU A 212 7.64 -30.28 52.38
CA GLU A 212 6.77 -30.46 51.22
C GLU A 212 5.98 -29.17 50.96
N TYR A 213 5.42 -28.56 52.01
CA TYR A 213 4.73 -27.27 51.93
C TYR A 213 5.66 -26.13 51.51
N LEU A 214 6.86 -26.03 52.08
CA LEU A 214 7.83 -24.99 51.69
C LEU A 214 8.32 -25.20 50.26
N THR A 215 8.54 -26.44 49.84
CA THR A 215 8.92 -26.74 48.44
C THR A 215 7.80 -26.38 47.49
N GLN A 216 6.55 -26.74 47.82
CA GLN A 216 5.38 -26.37 47.03
C GLN A 216 5.18 -24.85 46.97
N LEU A 217 5.40 -24.15 48.09
CA LEU A 217 5.31 -22.69 48.12
C LEU A 217 6.42 -22.03 47.31
N CYS A 218 7.67 -22.50 47.40
CA CYS A 218 8.78 -22.02 46.59
C CYS A 218 8.54 -22.29 45.09
N GLN A 219 7.99 -23.45 44.74
CA GLN A 219 7.63 -23.77 43.37
C GLN A 219 6.53 -22.84 42.86
N ASN A 220 5.44 -22.68 43.62
CA ASN A 220 4.33 -21.80 43.25
C ASN A 220 4.79 -20.33 43.09
N LEU A 221 5.65 -19.83 43.99
CA LEU A 221 6.21 -18.48 43.88
C LEU A 221 7.16 -18.35 42.68
N SER A 222 7.89 -19.41 42.32
CA SER A 222 8.76 -19.42 41.13
C SER A 222 7.93 -19.43 39.85
N ASP A 223 6.89 -20.26 39.79
CA ASP A 223 5.97 -20.36 38.66
C ASP A 223 5.22 -19.03 38.45
N GLU A 224 4.75 -18.40 39.53
CA GLU A 224 4.10 -17.08 39.48
C GLU A 224 5.08 -15.98 39.04
N ASN A 225 6.32 -15.99 39.53
CA ASN A 225 7.35 -15.05 39.07
C ASN A 225 7.71 -15.25 37.59
N ASP A 226 7.82 -16.49 37.10
CA ASP A 226 8.06 -16.76 35.68
C ASP A 226 6.86 -16.35 34.81
N ALA A 227 5.63 -16.55 35.29
CA ALA A 227 4.43 -16.05 34.61
C ALA A 227 4.40 -14.51 34.54
N LEU A 228 4.78 -13.80 35.61
CA LEU A 228 4.89 -12.34 35.62
C LEU A 228 6.00 -11.84 34.69
N ILE A 229 7.16 -12.51 34.66
CA ILE A 229 8.24 -12.19 33.73
C ILE A 229 7.76 -12.38 32.28
N GLN A 230 7.05 -13.47 32.00
CA GLN A 230 6.52 -13.73 30.67
C GLN A 230 5.52 -12.65 30.26
N LEU A 231 4.57 -12.31 31.13
CA LEU A 231 3.60 -11.25 30.86
C LEU A 231 4.28 -9.91 30.59
N SER A 232 5.30 -9.55 31.36
CA SER A 232 6.04 -8.31 31.15
C SER A 232 6.81 -8.32 29.82
N ARG A 233 7.43 -9.45 29.43
CA ARG A 233 8.04 -9.60 28.10
C ARG A 233 7.02 -9.47 26.98
N ASP A 234 5.86 -10.11 27.12
CA ASP A 234 4.77 -10.00 26.15
C ASP A 234 4.31 -8.54 26.02
N THR A 235 4.19 -7.80 27.14
CA THR A 235 3.85 -6.37 27.09
C THR A 235 4.91 -5.53 26.38
N ILE A 236 6.20 -5.76 26.65
CA ILE A 236 7.30 -5.06 25.96
C ILE A 236 7.25 -5.36 24.46
N GLN A 237 7.01 -6.62 24.10
CA GLN A 237 6.88 -7.04 22.71
C GLN A 237 5.70 -6.35 22.01
N THR A 238 4.52 -6.32 22.64
CA THR A 238 3.37 -5.57 22.08
C THR A 238 3.64 -4.08 21.94
N LEU A 239 4.38 -3.47 22.87
CA LEU A 239 4.78 -2.06 22.79
C LEU A 239 5.75 -1.82 21.64
N LYS A 240 6.70 -2.73 21.40
CA LYS A 240 7.62 -2.68 20.24
C LYS A 240 6.86 -2.85 18.92
N GLU A 241 5.90 -3.78 18.87
CA GLU A 241 5.03 -4.00 17.71
C GLU A 241 4.19 -2.77 17.38
N LEU A 242 3.61 -2.11 18.39
CA LEU A 242 2.85 -0.87 18.21
C LEU A 242 3.72 0.29 17.71
N GLN A 243 5.02 0.28 18.02
CA GLN A 243 5.99 1.25 17.51
C GLN A 243 6.49 0.94 16.10
N GLY A 244 6.14 -0.22 15.53
CA GLY A 244 6.65 -0.68 14.24
C GLY A 244 8.11 -1.18 14.29
N LEU A 245 8.65 -1.39 15.50
CA LEU A 245 9.97 -1.98 15.73
C LEU A 245 9.80 -3.51 15.77
N THR A 246 9.47 -4.12 14.64
CA THR A 246 9.57 -5.58 14.51
C THR A 246 11.05 -5.97 14.46
N ASP A 247 11.38 -7.13 15.05
CA ASP A 247 12.68 -7.83 15.08
C ASP A 247 13.23 -8.23 13.67
N ALA A 248 13.01 -7.39 12.68
CA ALA A 248 13.50 -7.55 11.31
C ALA A 248 14.85 -6.86 11.08
N GLY A 249 15.50 -6.37 12.15
CA GLY A 249 16.73 -5.57 12.08
C GLY A 249 17.89 -6.07 12.94
N ASP A 250 17.72 -7.08 13.79
CA ASP A 250 18.79 -7.50 14.72
C ASP A 250 19.82 -8.46 14.09
N GLU A 251 19.61 -8.93 12.86
CA GLU A 251 20.61 -9.71 12.11
C GLU A 251 21.73 -8.85 11.47
N GLU A 252 21.57 -7.52 11.39
CA GLU A 252 22.62 -6.62 10.88
C GLU A 252 23.36 -5.82 11.98
N ALA A 253 22.81 -5.73 13.19
CA ALA A 253 23.47 -5.07 14.32
C ALA A 253 24.54 -5.95 15.00
N GLU A 254 24.56 -7.26 14.74
CA GLU A 254 25.52 -8.19 15.37
C GLU A 254 26.92 -8.17 14.73
N ARG A 255 27.13 -7.44 13.62
CA ARG A 255 28.44 -7.39 12.92
C ARG A 255 29.27 -6.14 13.21
N THR A 256 28.77 -5.20 14.02
CA THR A 256 29.52 -3.99 14.41
C THR A 256 29.55 -3.72 15.91
N ALA A 257 28.97 -4.58 16.76
CA ALA A 257 29.16 -4.54 18.21
C ALA A 257 30.48 -5.21 18.61
N GLY A 258 31.59 -4.66 18.11
CA GLY A 258 32.90 -4.94 18.66
C GLY A 258 33.00 -4.35 20.06
N LYS A 259 33.06 -5.24 21.05
CA LYS A 259 33.80 -5.04 22.31
C LYS A 259 33.13 -4.17 23.39
N GLU A 260 32.06 -4.68 23.98
CA GLU A 260 31.72 -4.45 25.38
C GLU A 260 31.34 -5.76 26.07
N ASP A 261 32.27 -6.72 26.05
CA ASP A 261 32.34 -7.74 27.08
C ASP A 261 32.64 -7.01 28.41
N ASN A 262 31.82 -7.26 29.43
CA ASN A 262 32.14 -7.14 30.86
C ASN A 262 31.45 -6.03 31.70
N VAL A 263 30.14 -5.75 31.55
CA VAL A 263 29.32 -5.26 32.68
C VAL A 263 27.84 -5.68 32.56
N ASP A 264 27.51 -6.97 32.58
CA ASP A 264 26.12 -7.33 32.95
C ASP A 264 25.89 -8.71 33.59
N ALA A 265 26.89 -9.24 34.27
CA ALA A 265 26.72 -10.46 35.07
C ALA A 265 26.12 -10.20 36.47
N THR A 266 25.77 -8.95 36.79
CA THR A 266 25.34 -8.54 38.14
C THR A 266 23.92 -8.02 38.23
N LEU A 267 23.25 -7.71 37.11
CA LEU A 267 21.88 -7.23 37.16
C LEU A 267 20.91 -8.41 37.31
N SER A 268 19.99 -8.26 38.26
CA SER A 268 18.94 -9.26 38.46
C SER A 268 18.07 -9.32 37.20
N ARG A 269 17.56 -10.51 36.82
CA ARG A 269 16.71 -10.72 35.63
C ARG A 269 15.54 -9.71 35.53
N HIS A 270 15.07 -9.21 36.66
CA HIS A 270 14.03 -8.18 36.75
C HIS A 270 14.51 -6.76 36.38
N GLU A 271 15.78 -6.42 36.63
CA GLU A 271 16.35 -5.10 36.32
C GLU A 271 16.62 -4.93 34.83
N VAL A 272 16.97 -6.01 34.13
CA VAL A 272 17.08 -6.02 32.66
C VAL A 272 15.71 -5.77 32.04
N LEU A 273 14.69 -6.50 32.51
CA LEU A 273 13.31 -6.37 32.04
C LEU A 273 12.74 -4.97 32.29
N SER A 274 13.04 -4.36 33.45
CA SER A 274 12.65 -2.99 33.76
C SER A 274 13.27 -1.99 32.78
N ARG A 275 14.58 -2.12 32.48
CA ARG A 275 15.24 -1.23 31.52
C ARG A 275 14.67 -1.35 30.12
N GLU A 276 14.35 -2.56 29.68
CA GLU A 276 13.70 -2.80 28.38
C GLU A 276 12.33 -2.11 28.30
N MET A 277 11.53 -2.21 29.37
CA MET A 277 10.23 -1.55 29.48
C MET A 277 10.38 -0.02 29.47
N ASP A 278 11.30 0.53 30.25
CA ASP A 278 11.56 1.97 30.30
C ASP A 278 12.03 2.51 28.94
N SER A 279 12.88 1.75 28.22
CA SER A 279 13.33 2.10 26.87
C SER A 279 12.18 2.12 25.86
N ALA A 280 11.31 1.11 25.86
CA ALA A 280 10.14 1.05 24.98
C ALA A 280 9.17 2.21 25.25
N LEU A 281 8.96 2.58 26.51
CA LEU A 281 8.10 3.70 26.89
C LEU A 281 8.70 5.06 26.50
N GLU A 282 10.01 5.24 26.66
CA GLU A 282 10.68 6.48 26.25
C GLU A 282 10.64 6.66 24.72
N GLN A 283 10.77 5.57 23.95
CA GLN A 283 10.61 5.60 22.50
C GLN A 283 9.17 5.97 22.07
N LEU A 284 8.15 5.42 22.74
CA LEU A 284 6.76 5.84 22.52
C LEU A 284 6.53 7.30 22.84
N ARG A 285 7.12 7.77 23.94
CA ARG A 285 7.05 9.18 24.33
C ARG A 285 7.70 10.06 23.27
N ALA A 286 8.87 9.67 22.75
CA ALA A 286 9.56 10.40 21.70
C ALA A 286 8.75 10.45 20.39
N LEU A 287 8.09 9.35 20.01
CA LEU A 287 7.18 9.32 18.87
C LEU A 287 5.98 10.24 19.10
N LEU A 288 5.27 10.11 20.21
CA LEU A 288 4.09 10.92 20.53
C LEU A 288 4.39 12.41 20.74
N THR A 289 5.63 12.76 21.09
CA THR A 289 6.08 14.15 21.23
C THR A 289 6.81 14.68 20.01
N ASN A 290 6.93 13.88 18.94
CA ASN A 290 7.52 14.33 17.69
C ASN A 290 6.57 15.32 16.99
N PRO A 291 7.01 16.55 16.67
CA PRO A 291 6.18 17.59 16.04
C PRO A 291 5.73 17.27 14.60
N SER A 292 6.09 16.10 14.06
CA SER A 292 5.66 15.61 12.74
C SER A 292 4.32 14.88 12.73
N PHE A 293 3.68 14.66 13.89
CA PHE A 293 2.32 14.13 13.94
C PHE A 293 1.30 15.22 13.58
N VAL A 294 0.97 15.27 12.29
CA VAL A 294 -0.10 16.10 11.74
C VAL A 294 -1.43 15.37 11.93
N PRO A 295 -2.48 16.01 12.46
CA PRO A 295 -3.81 15.40 12.59
C PRO A 295 -4.29 14.85 11.24
N LEU A 296 -4.92 13.67 11.27
CA LEU A 296 -5.40 12.99 10.06
C LEU A 296 -6.32 13.88 9.21
N GLU A 297 -7.14 14.70 9.86
CA GLU A 297 -8.05 15.66 9.22
C GLU A 297 -7.29 16.71 8.39
N GLU A 298 -6.13 17.17 8.84
CA GLU A 298 -5.30 18.11 8.10
C GLU A 298 -4.60 17.44 6.91
N VAL A 299 -4.27 16.15 7.03
CA VAL A 299 -3.77 15.34 5.90
C VAL A 299 -4.85 15.16 4.84
N GLU A 300 -6.08 14.82 5.23
CA GLU A 300 -7.23 14.68 4.32
C GLU A 300 -7.55 15.99 3.59
N ILE A 301 -7.49 17.14 4.29
CA ILE A 301 -7.66 18.46 3.67
C ILE A 301 -6.55 18.72 2.66
N ARG A 302 -5.28 18.42 2.97
CA ARG A 302 -4.18 18.59 2.02
C ARG A 302 -4.31 17.66 0.81
N ASP A 303 -4.69 16.41 1.02
CA ASP A 303 -4.84 15.44 -0.07
C ASP A 303 -6.00 15.82 -1.01
N SER A 304 -7.11 16.31 -0.46
CA SER A 304 -8.22 16.83 -1.27
C SER A 304 -7.84 18.07 -2.08
N GLU A 305 -7.06 18.99 -1.50
CA GLU A 305 -6.56 20.16 -2.23
C GLU A 305 -5.53 19.76 -3.30
N ILE A 306 -4.64 18.82 -3.00
CA ILE A 306 -3.70 18.26 -4.00
C ILE A 306 -4.46 17.60 -5.15
N ALA A 307 -5.51 16.83 -4.87
CA ALA A 307 -6.34 16.23 -5.89
C ALA A 307 -7.03 17.30 -6.75
N ARG A 308 -7.64 18.33 -6.13
CA ARG A 308 -8.27 19.45 -6.83
C ARG A 308 -7.29 20.20 -7.72
N LEU A 309 -6.08 20.46 -7.23
CA LEU A 309 -5.03 21.11 -8.00
C LEU A 309 -4.60 20.23 -9.18
N ARG A 310 -4.42 18.92 -8.98
CA ARG A 310 -4.08 17.99 -10.07
C ARG A 310 -5.15 17.98 -11.17
N ASP A 311 -6.43 17.91 -10.81
CA ASP A 311 -7.54 17.99 -11.76
C ASP A 311 -7.57 19.33 -12.51
N GLY A 312 -7.29 20.44 -11.82
CA GLY A 312 -7.18 21.77 -12.42
C GLY A 312 -6.02 21.86 -13.42
N TRP A 313 -4.88 21.28 -13.08
CA TRP A 313 -3.70 21.19 -13.95
C TRP A 313 -3.96 20.30 -15.18
N GLU A 314 -4.64 19.17 -15.03
CA GLU A 314 -4.99 18.28 -16.15
C GLU A 314 -5.95 18.98 -17.13
N LYS A 315 -6.95 19.71 -16.62
CA LYS A 315 -7.85 20.53 -17.45
C LYS A 315 -7.08 21.63 -18.19
N MET A 316 -6.11 22.26 -17.55
CA MET A 316 -5.28 23.29 -18.18
C MET A 316 -4.39 22.70 -19.28
N GLU A 317 -3.79 21.53 -19.04
CA GLU A 317 -2.99 20.79 -20.01
C GLU A 317 -3.83 20.38 -21.22
N LEU A 318 -5.03 19.82 -21.00
CA LEU A 318 -5.94 19.42 -22.06
C LEU A 318 -6.35 20.62 -22.93
N ARG A 319 -6.70 21.74 -22.30
CA ARG A 319 -7.02 23.00 -23.01
C ARG A 319 -5.83 23.58 -23.77
N TRP A 320 -4.62 23.45 -23.21
CA TRP A 320 -3.41 23.87 -23.89
C TRP A 320 -3.11 23.00 -25.12
N GLN A 321 -3.29 21.68 -25.02
CA GLN A 321 -3.16 20.75 -26.14
C GLN A 321 -4.19 21.03 -27.24
N GLU A 322 -5.43 21.38 -26.89
CA GLU A 322 -6.46 21.83 -27.84
C GLU A 322 -6.03 23.12 -28.56
N ALA A 323 -5.53 24.12 -27.82
CA ALA A 323 -5.04 25.37 -28.40
C ALA A 323 -3.86 25.14 -29.36
N VAL A 324 -2.91 24.30 -28.98
CA VAL A 324 -1.77 23.91 -29.84
C VAL A 324 -2.27 23.18 -31.08
N SER A 325 -3.23 22.25 -30.95
CA SER A 325 -3.83 21.54 -32.09
C SER A 325 -4.56 22.48 -33.05
N MET A 326 -5.26 23.50 -32.52
CA MET A 326 -5.89 24.55 -33.32
C MET A 326 -4.84 25.38 -34.07
N MET A 327 -3.74 25.77 -33.42
CA MET A 327 -2.63 26.50 -34.04
C MET A 327 -1.91 25.68 -35.11
N ASP A 328 -1.71 24.38 -34.89
CA ASP A 328 -1.11 23.45 -35.85
C ASP A 328 -2.04 23.24 -37.05
N GLY A 329 -3.34 23.11 -36.81
CA GLY A 329 -4.35 23.04 -37.86
C GLY A 329 -4.38 24.32 -38.70
N TRP A 330 -4.24 25.48 -38.06
CA TRP A 330 -4.14 26.77 -38.73
C TRP A 330 -2.86 26.88 -39.57
N HIS A 331 -1.69 26.52 -39.02
CA HIS A 331 -0.42 26.49 -39.74
C HIS A 331 -0.47 25.60 -40.98
N LYS A 332 -1.05 24.39 -40.86
CA LYS A 332 -1.23 23.47 -42.00
C LYS A 332 -2.11 24.09 -43.08
N ARG A 333 -3.26 24.69 -42.72
CA ARG A 333 -4.16 25.33 -43.69
C ARG A 333 -3.51 26.52 -44.41
N ILE A 334 -2.72 27.33 -43.69
CA ILE A 334 -1.93 28.42 -44.29
C ILE A 334 -0.87 27.87 -45.25
N SER A 335 -0.13 26.84 -44.84
CA SER A 335 0.93 26.25 -45.67
C SER A 335 0.42 25.60 -46.96
N HIS A 336 -0.85 25.14 -46.97
CA HIS A 336 -1.48 24.53 -48.14
C HIS A 336 -2.19 25.53 -49.08
N GLY A 337 -2.07 26.85 -48.84
CA GLY A 337 -2.48 27.87 -49.81
C GLY A 337 -3.98 27.98 -50.10
N SER A 338 -4.83 27.36 -49.30
CA SER A 338 -6.30 27.49 -49.40
C SER A 338 -6.76 28.69 -48.58
N GLY A 339 -7.15 29.75 -49.26
CA GLY A 339 -7.40 31.07 -48.67
C GLY A 339 -8.62 31.21 -47.74
N SER A 340 -8.62 32.40 -47.14
CA SER A 340 -9.62 33.06 -46.28
C SER A 340 -9.73 32.56 -44.84
N MET A 341 -9.38 33.49 -43.96
CA MET A 341 -9.31 33.37 -42.51
C MET A 341 -10.72 33.59 -41.93
N ASN A 342 -11.40 32.55 -41.47
CA ASN A 342 -12.60 32.71 -40.64
C ASN A 342 -12.17 33.17 -39.24
N PHE A 343 -11.99 34.48 -39.08
CA PHE A 343 -11.66 35.12 -37.81
C PHE A 343 -12.71 34.81 -36.73
N ASP A 344 -13.96 34.52 -37.14
CA ASP A 344 -15.05 34.12 -36.25
C ASP A 344 -14.86 32.73 -35.64
N GLU A 345 -14.23 31.78 -36.32
CA GLU A 345 -13.94 30.44 -35.79
C GLU A 345 -12.79 30.49 -34.77
N LEU A 346 -11.78 31.32 -35.05
CA LEU A 346 -10.69 31.60 -34.12
C LEU A 346 -11.20 32.35 -32.88
N LYS A 347 -12.11 33.31 -33.09
CA LYS A 347 -12.76 34.06 -32.01
C LYS A 347 -13.70 33.18 -31.19
N LEU A 348 -14.37 32.19 -31.78
CA LEU A 348 -15.20 31.23 -31.05
C LEU A 348 -14.35 30.27 -30.19
N GLY A 349 -13.21 29.81 -30.71
CA GLY A 349 -12.23 29.01 -29.96
C GLY A 349 -11.54 29.81 -28.84
N MET A 350 -11.35 31.12 -29.04
CA MET A 350 -10.76 32.02 -28.05
C MET A 350 -11.78 32.63 -27.09
N SER A 351 -13.07 32.75 -27.45
CA SER A 351 -14.13 33.25 -26.56
C SER A 351 -14.48 32.28 -25.44
N PHE A 352 -14.10 31.00 -25.56
CA PHE A 352 -14.13 30.06 -24.43
C PHE A 352 -13.07 30.40 -23.35
N THR A 353 -12.16 31.34 -23.60
CA THR A 353 -11.14 31.78 -22.63
C THR A 353 -11.59 32.94 -21.74
N THR A 354 -12.64 33.68 -22.12
CA THR A 354 -13.04 34.91 -21.40
C THR A 354 -14.19 34.72 -20.41
N ASP A 355 -15.07 33.72 -20.59
CA ASP A 355 -16.27 33.55 -19.74
C ASP A 355 -16.11 32.56 -18.57
N SER A 356 -14.89 32.18 -18.19
CA SER A 356 -14.65 31.33 -17.01
C SER A 356 -13.58 31.87 -16.07
N SER A 357 -13.50 33.20 -15.96
CA SER A 357 -12.69 33.84 -14.93
C SER A 357 -13.59 34.70 -14.03
N ILE A 358 -13.68 34.26 -12.77
CA ILE A 358 -14.12 35.03 -11.60
C ILE A 358 -15.65 35.18 -11.46
N GLN A 359 -16.32 34.08 -11.08
CA GLN A 359 -17.47 34.19 -10.19
C GLN A 359 -17.03 33.93 -8.75
N LYS A 360 -17.51 34.85 -7.91
CA LYS A 360 -17.08 35.22 -6.58
C LYS A 360 -17.94 34.46 -5.58
N ASP A 361 -17.46 33.32 -5.07
CA ASP A 361 -18.09 32.69 -3.90
C ASP A 361 -17.60 33.37 -2.62
N THR A 362 -18.22 34.53 -2.37
CA THR A 362 -18.29 35.13 -1.03
C THR A 362 -19.75 35.10 -0.59
N GLY A 363 -20.06 34.19 0.33
CA GLY A 363 -21.15 34.31 1.30
C GLY A 363 -22.58 34.33 0.76
N SER A 364 -23.31 33.23 0.96
CA SER A 364 -24.75 33.33 1.18
C SER A 364 -25.22 32.26 2.17
N THR A 365 -25.32 32.69 3.41
CA THR A 365 -26.23 32.17 4.42
C THR A 365 -27.66 32.33 3.91
N ALA A 366 -28.36 31.22 3.65
CA ALA A 366 -29.79 31.21 3.39
C ALA A 366 -30.47 30.15 4.24
N ASN A 367 -31.09 30.66 5.30
CA ASN A 367 -32.17 30.08 6.08
C ASN A 367 -33.10 29.18 5.26
N MET A 368 -33.26 27.93 5.69
CA MET A 368 -34.46 27.15 5.40
C MET A 368 -35.34 27.12 6.65
N SER A 369 -36.42 27.90 6.55
CA SER A 369 -37.63 27.80 7.36
C SER A 369 -38.32 26.47 7.07
N VAL A 370 -38.60 25.68 8.12
CA VAL A 370 -39.60 24.63 8.13
C VAL A 370 -40.40 24.84 9.40
N ASP A 371 -41.70 25.12 9.23
CA ASP A 371 -42.65 25.39 10.29
C ASP A 371 -43.63 24.22 10.47
N GLN A 372 -44.08 24.09 11.72
CA GLN A 372 -45.27 23.45 12.28
C GLN A 372 -45.40 21.91 12.40
N SER A 373 -45.30 21.45 13.65
CA SER A 373 -46.45 20.86 14.36
C SER A 373 -46.26 20.90 15.89
N GLU A 374 -47.30 21.35 16.58
CA GLU A 374 -47.43 21.70 18.00
C GLU A 374 -47.34 20.51 18.97
N SER A 375 -46.89 20.74 20.22
CA SER A 375 -47.61 20.42 21.47
C SER A 375 -46.80 20.76 22.72
N GLU A 376 -47.53 21.14 23.76
CA GLU A 376 -47.16 21.91 24.95
C GLU A 376 -46.44 21.08 26.05
N ASP A 377 -45.54 21.69 26.82
CA ASP A 377 -45.81 22.20 28.18
C ASP A 377 -44.59 22.13 29.15
N SER A 378 -44.58 23.06 30.10
CA SER A 378 -43.90 23.05 31.42
C SER A 378 -42.44 23.54 31.61
N ALA A 379 -42.39 24.84 31.95
CA ALA A 379 -41.57 25.59 32.92
C ALA A 379 -40.49 24.92 33.81
N LEU A 380 -39.39 25.68 34.04
CA LEU A 380 -38.82 26.17 35.32
C LEU A 380 -37.30 26.49 35.11
N SER A 381 -36.87 27.75 34.98
CA SER A 381 -36.57 28.76 36.02
C SER A 381 -35.13 28.75 36.60
N SER A 382 -34.40 29.84 36.28
CA SER A 382 -33.42 30.58 37.12
C SER A 382 -31.99 30.05 37.26
N ARG A 383 -30.98 30.84 36.84
CA ARG A 383 -30.35 31.86 37.70
C ARG A 383 -29.28 32.71 36.96
N ARG A 384 -29.37 34.03 37.18
CA ARG A 384 -28.41 35.13 36.92
C ARG A 384 -26.97 34.81 37.42
N VAL A 385 -25.89 35.44 36.94
CA VAL A 385 -25.48 36.84 37.22
C VAL A 385 -24.51 37.39 36.15
N SER A 386 -24.77 38.64 35.77
CA SER A 386 -23.99 39.56 34.92
C SER A 386 -22.66 40.01 35.55
N ASN A 387 -21.68 40.42 34.73
CA ASN A 387 -21.09 41.75 34.90
C ASN A 387 -20.38 42.28 33.63
N GLU A 388 -20.34 43.60 33.56
CA GLU A 388 -20.28 44.45 32.37
C GLU A 388 -18.91 45.16 32.21
N SER A 389 -18.61 45.55 30.97
CA SER A 389 -17.90 46.77 30.55
C SER A 389 -16.39 46.96 30.82
N SER A 390 -15.61 47.23 29.76
CA SER A 390 -15.25 48.61 29.38
C SER A 390 -13.98 48.69 28.51
N VAL A 391 -14.20 49.18 27.28
CA VAL A 391 -13.35 49.96 26.37
C VAL A 391 -11.97 50.43 26.86
N ARG A 392 -10.92 50.19 26.06
CA ARG A 392 -9.87 51.21 25.82
C ARG A 392 -9.16 51.09 24.48
N GLN A 393 -9.36 52.13 23.68
CA GLN A 393 -8.68 52.50 22.44
C GLN A 393 -7.29 53.12 22.72
N LYS A 394 -6.31 52.88 21.84
CA LYS A 394 -5.19 53.76 21.38
C LYS A 394 -4.36 52.94 20.36
N ARG A 395 -4.40 53.23 19.04
CA ARG A 395 -3.56 54.20 18.28
C ARG A 395 -2.07 54.02 18.58
N LEU A 396 -1.10 54.00 17.67
CA LEU A 396 -0.95 54.23 16.23
C LEU A 396 0.55 53.92 15.97
N PHE A 397 0.97 53.36 14.84
CA PHE A 397 2.17 53.79 14.09
C PHE A 397 2.18 53.10 12.72
N ASP A 398 1.94 53.91 11.69
CA ASP A 398 2.26 53.66 10.30
C ASP A 398 3.79 53.71 10.08
N ILE A 399 4.27 53.06 9.02
CA ILE A 399 4.89 53.70 7.83
C ILE A 399 5.60 52.62 6.98
N GLY A 400 5.18 52.50 5.72
CA GLY A 400 6.12 52.61 4.60
C GLY A 400 6.46 51.35 3.79
N PRO A 401 6.16 51.32 2.46
CA PRO A 401 6.37 50.19 1.57
C PRO A 401 7.66 50.30 0.74
N SER A 402 8.16 49.17 0.22
CA SER A 402 9.12 49.15 -0.90
C SER A 402 9.15 47.76 -1.56
N GLY A 403 8.88 47.69 -2.88
CA GLY A 403 9.39 46.62 -3.76
C GLY A 403 10.62 47.14 -4.53
N PRO A 404 11.05 46.56 -5.68
CA PRO A 404 10.76 45.25 -6.28
C PRO A 404 12.04 44.54 -6.83
N THR A 405 11.86 43.43 -7.59
CA THR A 405 12.80 42.78 -8.56
C THR A 405 13.90 41.86 -7.96
N LYS A 406 14.38 40.75 -8.55
CA LYS A 406 14.23 40.08 -9.86
C LYS A 406 14.94 38.70 -9.83
N ASP A 407 14.71 37.91 -10.90
CA ASP A 407 15.55 36.83 -11.50
C ASP A 407 15.46 35.39 -10.96
N GLN A 408 14.86 34.46 -11.75
CA GLN A 408 15.48 33.46 -12.67
C GLN A 408 16.02 32.22 -11.91
N ALA A 409 15.84 30.95 -12.28
CA ALA A 409 15.47 30.26 -13.52
C ALA A 409 15.01 28.80 -13.23
N LEU A 410 14.26 28.21 -14.18
CA LEU A 410 13.95 26.78 -14.29
C LEU A 410 15.16 25.97 -14.83
N PRO A 411 15.13 24.63 -14.69
CA PRO A 411 15.02 23.84 -15.93
C PRO A 411 14.06 22.63 -15.87
N ALA A 412 13.26 22.54 -16.94
CA ALA A 412 12.85 21.39 -17.75
C ALA A 412 12.50 20.02 -17.12
N LYS A 413 11.21 19.66 -17.23
CA LYS A 413 10.72 18.28 -17.42
C LYS A 413 10.55 17.98 -18.92
N PRO A 414 10.76 16.74 -19.39
CA PRO A 414 10.13 16.24 -20.60
C PRO A 414 8.74 15.65 -20.28
N SER A 415 7.79 16.02 -21.12
CA SER A 415 6.41 15.57 -21.19
C SER A 415 6.25 14.29 -22.02
N GLY A 416 5.11 13.63 -21.83
CA GLY A 416 4.58 12.53 -22.64
C GLY A 416 4.24 11.33 -21.76
N GLY A 417 3.00 10.85 -21.66
CA GLY A 417 1.85 10.98 -22.54
C GLY A 417 1.14 9.61 -22.51
N GLU A 418 -0.15 9.66 -22.19
CA GLU A 418 -1.17 8.61 -22.07
C GLU A 418 -1.00 7.31 -22.87
N LYS A 419 -1.51 6.19 -22.31
CA LYS A 419 -2.49 5.33 -23.02
C LYS A 419 -3.52 4.74 -22.06
N ALA A 420 -4.77 5.02 -22.38
CA ALA A 420 -6.00 4.54 -21.77
C ALA A 420 -6.20 3.02 -21.94
N ALA A 421 -6.85 2.43 -20.93
CA ALA A 421 -7.27 1.03 -20.87
C ALA A 421 -8.62 0.80 -21.60
N PRO A 422 -8.83 -0.34 -22.28
CA PRO A 422 -10.15 -0.71 -22.76
C PRO A 422 -10.92 -1.52 -21.70
N GLN A 423 -12.22 -1.27 -21.70
CA GLN A 423 -13.23 -1.75 -20.78
C GLN A 423 -13.42 -3.28 -20.83
N ARG A 424 -13.72 -3.84 -19.66
CA ARG A 424 -14.07 -5.24 -19.41
C ARG A 424 -15.47 -5.55 -19.96
N SER A 425 -15.57 -6.35 -21.03
CA SER A 425 -16.84 -6.97 -21.45
C SER A 425 -16.74 -8.45 -21.88
N ASP A 426 -15.54 -9.03 -22.02
CA ASP A 426 -15.39 -10.39 -22.59
C ASP A 426 -15.51 -11.57 -21.61
N ALA A 427 -15.58 -11.33 -20.30
CA ALA A 427 -15.57 -12.42 -19.31
C ALA A 427 -16.89 -13.22 -19.23
N ASN A 428 -18.02 -12.63 -19.65
CA ASN A 428 -19.32 -13.30 -19.58
C ASN A 428 -19.62 -14.19 -20.81
N ASP A 429 -19.04 -13.89 -21.97
CA ASP A 429 -19.29 -14.66 -23.20
C ASP A 429 -18.56 -16.01 -23.21
N ILE A 430 -17.37 -16.07 -22.61
CA ILE A 430 -16.57 -17.30 -22.48
C ILE A 430 -17.24 -18.29 -21.52
N ARG A 431 -17.90 -17.81 -20.46
CA ARG A 431 -18.59 -18.65 -19.47
C ARG A 431 -19.87 -19.29 -20.02
N GLN A 432 -20.56 -18.62 -20.95
CA GLN A 432 -21.75 -19.18 -21.61
C GLN A 432 -21.40 -20.20 -22.71
N LYS A 433 -20.32 -19.98 -23.47
CA LYS A 433 -19.84 -20.94 -24.49
C LYS A 433 -19.37 -22.26 -23.86
N ARG A 434 -18.74 -22.22 -22.69
CA ARG A 434 -18.27 -23.43 -21.98
C ARG A 434 -19.41 -24.29 -21.42
N ARG A 435 -20.54 -23.68 -21.06
CA ARG A 435 -21.76 -24.38 -20.60
C ARG A 435 -22.54 -25.06 -21.73
N LYS A 436 -22.47 -24.52 -22.96
CA LYS A 436 -23.09 -25.16 -24.13
C LYS A 436 -22.28 -26.35 -24.67
N LEU A 437 -20.95 -26.35 -24.51
CA LEU A 437 -20.11 -27.47 -24.97
C LEU A 437 -20.20 -28.73 -24.10
N GLN A 438 -20.58 -28.61 -22.81
CA GLN A 438 -20.77 -29.78 -21.93
C GLN A 438 -22.13 -30.46 -22.08
N ARG A 439 -23.09 -29.84 -22.78
CA ARG A 439 -24.46 -30.38 -22.94
C ARG A 439 -24.65 -31.20 -24.23
N ASN A 440 -23.66 -31.19 -25.13
CA ASN A 440 -23.69 -31.90 -26.42
C ASN A 440 -22.57 -32.95 -26.54
N ARG A 441 -22.40 -33.80 -25.52
CA ARG A 441 -21.71 -35.08 -25.71
C ARG A 441 -22.76 -36.20 -25.76
N PRO A 442 -22.88 -36.95 -26.87
CA PRO A 442 -23.60 -38.23 -26.83
C PRO A 442 -22.76 -39.25 -26.05
N ASN A 443 -23.45 -40.20 -25.41
CA ASN A 443 -22.95 -41.18 -24.44
C ASN A 443 -21.60 -41.82 -24.77
#